data_AF-A0A5N5TD61-F1
#
_entry.id   AF-A0A5N5TD61-F1
#
_cell.length_a   1.000
_cell.length_b   1.000
_cell.length_c   1.000
_cell.angle_alpha   90.00
_cell.angle_beta   90.00
_cell.angle_gamma   90.00
#
_symmetry.space_group_name_H-M   'P 1'
#
loop_
_entity.id
_entity.type
_entity.pdbx_description
1 polymer ?
#
loop_
_entity_poly.entity_id
_entity_poly.type
_entity_poly.pdbx_seq_one_letter_code
_entity_poly.pdbx_strand_id
1 'polypeptide(L)'
;MLLKSLEWRKEWNMDNIFDWTPPEVLRKYFPSGIAGDDKEGNPVIIIPYGNIDIRGLIKSCNSKELIKYFAQIFENAVLIMREKSRDRGEPMGKLICIVDEEDFSLGDFTYRPALVAVLKFIDVFESNYPEILRCCYIVNAPKAFSVAFSIMKPFVSEKTLNKIKIHGKNGWKVVLLKVIDADQLPVHWGGTITDPDGNTKCISKIRIGGKVPKEYYLKNKLLELQNQSLHLDFKSHITLKKTESKIFEFQVFENVGSQLRWEFRSTGCDIAYEVSRTISEEVEELIPLQRVNSQVFKEEGSLICDEKGLLMHLSLKLT
;
A
#
# COMPACT_ATOMS: atom_id res chain seq x y z
N MET A 1 -6.65 -15.44 -13.73
CA MET A 1 -5.54 -14.72 -13.08
C MET A 1 -5.06 -13.56 -13.94
N LEU A 2 -4.52 -13.81 -15.14
CA LEU A 2 -4.00 -12.75 -16.03
C LEU A 2 -5.00 -11.62 -16.32
N LEU A 3 -6.25 -11.93 -16.71
CA LEU A 3 -7.27 -10.91 -17.01
C LEU A 3 -7.54 -9.96 -15.82
N LYS A 4 -7.62 -10.50 -14.61
CA LYS A 4 -7.81 -9.71 -13.37
C LYS A 4 -6.60 -8.80 -13.10
N SER A 5 -5.39 -9.28 -13.38
CA SER A 5 -4.19 -8.46 -13.25
C SER A 5 -4.15 -7.34 -14.29
N LEU A 6 -4.55 -7.60 -15.54
CA LEU A 6 -4.64 -6.58 -16.58
C LEU A 6 -5.68 -5.50 -16.24
N GLU A 7 -6.83 -5.90 -15.70
CA GLU A 7 -7.85 -4.99 -15.19
C GLU A 7 -7.31 -4.13 -14.04
N TRP A 8 -6.66 -4.74 -13.05
CA TRP A 8 -5.99 -4.03 -11.96
C TRP A 8 -4.94 -3.04 -12.48
N ARG A 9 -4.11 -3.44 -13.45
CA ARG A 9 -3.11 -2.55 -14.06
C ARG A 9 -3.74 -1.32 -14.70
N LYS A 10 -4.86 -1.51 -15.41
CA LYS A 10 -5.62 -0.42 -16.03
C LYS A 10 -6.21 0.50 -14.96
N GLU A 11 -6.92 -0.05 -13.98
CA GLU A 11 -7.56 0.71 -12.90
C GLU A 11 -6.57 1.52 -12.05
N TRP A 12 -5.39 0.95 -11.79
CA TRP A 12 -4.37 1.57 -10.94
C TRP A 12 -3.37 2.43 -11.72
N ASN A 13 -3.50 2.47 -13.05
CA ASN A 13 -2.59 3.12 -13.98
C ASN A 13 -1.13 2.66 -13.73
N MET A 14 -0.92 1.34 -13.73
CA MET A 14 0.36 0.72 -13.40
C MET A 14 1.39 0.85 -14.52
N ASP A 15 0.96 1.03 -15.76
CA ASP A 15 1.88 1.21 -16.89
C ASP A 15 2.60 2.57 -16.84
N ASN A 16 1.98 3.58 -16.21
CA ASN A 16 2.55 4.91 -15.97
C ASN A 16 2.93 5.11 -14.48
N ILE A 17 3.24 4.02 -13.77
CA ILE A 17 3.55 4.08 -12.32
C ILE A 17 4.77 4.95 -11.99
N PHE A 18 5.71 5.09 -12.92
CA PHE A 18 6.92 5.89 -12.73
C PHE A 18 6.72 7.39 -12.94
N ASP A 19 5.64 7.79 -13.64
CA ASP A 19 5.23 9.20 -13.76
C ASP A 19 4.47 9.67 -12.51
N TRP A 20 3.90 8.73 -11.75
CA TRP A 20 3.23 9.04 -10.50
C TRP A 20 4.24 9.40 -9.40
N THR A 21 4.12 10.63 -8.89
CA THR A 21 4.91 11.11 -7.76
C THR A 21 4.27 10.68 -6.44
N PRO A 22 4.89 9.76 -5.67
CA PRO A 22 4.30 9.32 -4.40
C PRO A 22 4.32 10.43 -3.34
N PRO A 23 3.38 10.46 -2.38
CA PRO A 23 3.45 11.34 -1.23
C PRO A 23 4.82 11.34 -0.55
N GLU A 24 5.30 12.51 -0.16
CA GLU A 24 6.63 12.67 0.45
C GLU A 24 6.82 11.78 1.68
N VAL A 25 5.76 11.63 2.49
CA VAL A 25 5.77 10.76 3.67
C VAL A 25 6.09 9.30 3.31
N LEU A 26 5.58 8.78 2.19
CA LEU A 26 5.88 7.42 1.74
C LEU A 26 7.32 7.33 1.24
N ARG A 27 7.77 8.34 0.47
CA ARG A 27 9.15 8.39 -0.04
C ARG A 27 10.20 8.45 1.07
N LYS A 28 9.90 9.09 2.20
CA LYS A 28 10.80 9.25 3.34
C LYS A 28 10.70 8.12 4.37
N TYR A 29 9.50 7.65 4.68
CA TYR A 29 9.26 6.82 5.87
C TYR A 29 8.78 5.39 5.57
N PHE A 30 8.40 5.06 4.32
CA PHE A 30 8.15 3.65 3.98
C PHE A 30 9.49 2.95 3.70
N PRO A 31 9.87 1.93 4.50
CA PRO A 31 11.18 1.31 4.39
C PRO A 31 11.24 0.37 3.19
N SER A 32 12.14 0.65 2.24
CA SER A 32 12.49 -0.23 1.14
C SER A 32 13.71 0.28 0.39
N GLY A 33 14.43 -0.63 -0.26
CA GLY A 33 15.47 -0.31 -1.23
C GLY A 33 15.97 -1.53 -1.98
N ILE A 34 16.76 -1.27 -3.01
CA ILE A 34 17.47 -2.30 -3.78
C ILE A 34 18.94 -2.20 -3.41
N ALA A 35 19.51 -3.31 -2.94
CA ALA A 35 20.89 -3.35 -2.45
C ALA A 35 21.88 -3.57 -3.60
N GLY A 36 21.81 -4.77 -4.16
CA GLY A 36 22.67 -5.31 -5.21
C GLY A 36 22.03 -6.60 -5.70
N ASP A 37 22.87 -7.58 -6.06
CA ASP A 37 22.41 -8.82 -6.70
C ASP A 37 22.81 -10.09 -5.96
N ASP A 38 22.02 -11.13 -6.17
CA ASP A 38 22.41 -12.49 -5.79
C ASP A 38 23.45 -13.06 -6.76
N LYS A 39 24.04 -14.20 -6.41
CA LYS A 39 25.08 -14.88 -7.20
C LYS A 39 24.62 -15.30 -8.60
N GLU A 40 23.32 -15.29 -8.88
CA GLU A 40 22.74 -15.60 -10.19
C GLU A 40 22.33 -14.34 -10.96
N GLY A 41 22.54 -13.15 -10.38
CA GLY A 41 22.23 -11.85 -10.96
C GLY A 41 20.82 -11.32 -10.67
N ASN A 42 20.06 -11.99 -9.79
CA ASN A 42 18.72 -11.57 -9.40
C ASN A 42 18.80 -10.39 -8.43
N PRO A 43 17.99 -9.32 -8.62
CA PRO A 43 18.01 -8.17 -7.73
C PRO A 43 17.58 -8.54 -6.31
N VAL A 44 18.24 -7.93 -5.34
CA VAL A 44 17.98 -8.08 -3.90
C VAL A 44 17.25 -6.84 -3.38
N ILE A 45 15.98 -7.02 -3.03
CA ILE A 45 15.17 -6.00 -2.36
C ILE A 45 15.30 -6.19 -0.84
N ILE A 46 15.54 -5.10 -0.12
CA ILE A 46 15.56 -5.08 1.35
C ILE A 46 14.38 -4.24 1.84
N ILE A 47 13.58 -4.82 2.73
CA ILE A 47 12.45 -4.16 3.40
C ILE A 47 12.71 -4.23 4.91
N PRO A 48 13.24 -3.16 5.52
CA PRO A 48 13.37 -3.03 6.98
C PRO A 48 12.00 -2.92 7.68
N TYR A 49 11.19 -3.97 7.62
CA TYR A 49 9.79 -3.95 8.03
C TYR A 49 9.62 -3.62 9.51
N GLY A 50 10.47 -4.11 10.41
CA GLY A 50 10.30 -3.80 11.83
C GLY A 50 10.49 -2.31 12.17
N ASN A 51 11.11 -1.53 11.28
CA ASN A 51 11.21 -0.07 11.38
C ASN A 51 10.02 0.70 10.78
N ILE A 52 9.00 0.01 10.24
CA ILE A 52 7.85 0.67 9.63
C ILE A 52 6.94 1.28 10.71
N ASP A 53 6.71 2.59 10.62
CA ASP A 53 5.62 3.23 11.39
C ASP A 53 4.31 3.17 10.59
N ILE A 54 3.78 1.96 10.43
CA ILE A 54 2.57 1.72 9.64
C ILE A 54 1.36 2.53 10.15
N ARG A 55 1.27 2.78 11.45
CA ARG A 55 0.23 3.64 12.04
C ARG A 55 0.39 5.09 11.60
N GLY A 56 1.62 5.61 11.64
CA GLY A 56 1.95 6.94 11.15
C GLY A 56 1.65 7.08 9.66
N LEU A 57 2.03 6.09 8.85
CA LEU A 57 1.78 6.08 7.40
C LEU A 57 0.27 6.09 7.09
N ILE A 58 -0.52 5.22 7.73
CA ILE A 58 -1.98 5.17 7.54
C ILE A 58 -2.66 6.49 7.98
N LYS A 59 -2.07 7.24 8.90
CA LYS A 59 -2.56 8.57 9.29
C LYS A 59 -2.14 9.69 8.34
N SER A 60 -1.19 9.44 7.44
CA SER A 60 -0.47 10.45 6.65
C SER A 60 -0.63 10.30 5.13
N CYS A 61 -1.20 9.20 4.66
CA CYS A 61 -1.55 8.98 3.26
C CYS A 61 -2.86 8.20 3.19
N ASN A 62 -3.54 8.23 2.05
CA ASN A 62 -4.70 7.37 1.86
C ASN A 62 -4.25 5.92 1.55
N SER A 63 -5.18 4.98 1.66
CA SER A 63 -4.90 3.55 1.45
C SER A 63 -4.46 3.26 0.01
N LYS A 64 -5.04 3.94 -0.98
CA LYS A 64 -4.70 3.77 -2.40
C LYS A 64 -3.26 4.16 -2.67
N GLU A 65 -2.79 5.29 -2.13
CA GLU A 65 -1.41 5.74 -2.23
C GLU A 65 -0.44 4.75 -1.59
N LEU A 66 -0.76 4.28 -0.38
CA LEU A 66 0.06 3.30 0.34
C LEU A 66 0.20 1.98 -0.45
N ILE A 67 -0.91 1.46 -0.98
CA ILE A 67 -0.93 0.22 -1.79
C ILE A 67 -0.20 0.43 -3.13
N LYS A 68 -0.45 1.56 -3.80
CA LYS A 68 0.19 1.90 -5.08
C LYS A 68 1.70 2.06 -4.92
N TYR A 69 2.13 2.65 -3.82
CA TYR A 69 3.55 2.76 -3.47
C TYR A 69 4.20 1.41 -3.20
N PHE A 70 3.51 0.52 -2.48
CA PHE A 70 3.97 -0.86 -2.29
C PHE A 70 4.14 -1.59 -3.64
N ALA A 71 3.16 -1.45 -4.55
CA ALA A 71 3.26 -2.00 -5.91
C ALA A 71 4.44 -1.42 -6.71
N GLN A 72 4.69 -0.10 -6.59
CA GLN A 72 5.80 0.56 -7.28
C GLN A 72 7.18 -0.03 -6.90
N ILE A 73 7.35 -0.57 -5.69
CA ILE A 73 8.58 -1.27 -5.28
C ILE A 73 8.84 -2.48 -6.19
N PHE A 74 7.81 -3.26 -6.51
CA PHE A 74 7.94 -4.44 -7.39
C PHE A 74 8.04 -4.05 -8.86
N GLU A 75 7.33 -3.00 -9.31
CA GLU A 75 7.49 -2.50 -10.68
C GLU A 75 8.93 -2.01 -10.93
N ASN A 76 9.56 -1.34 -9.95
CA ASN A 76 10.99 -0.99 -10.04
C ASN A 76 11.87 -2.23 -10.21
N ALA A 77 11.61 -3.30 -9.45
CA ALA A 77 12.35 -4.55 -9.58
C ALA A 77 12.12 -5.24 -10.93
N VAL A 78 10.89 -5.21 -11.44
CA VAL A 78 10.55 -5.71 -12.79
C VAL A 78 11.31 -4.92 -13.86
N LEU A 79 11.40 -3.59 -13.74
CA LEU A 79 12.16 -2.76 -14.67
C LEU A 79 13.64 -3.14 -14.70
N ILE A 80 14.27 -3.27 -13.53
CA ILE A 80 15.67 -3.68 -13.39
C ILE A 80 15.89 -5.08 -13.99
N MET A 81 15.00 -6.04 -13.74
CA MET A 81 15.11 -7.37 -14.34
C MET A 81 14.98 -7.32 -15.87
N ARG A 82 14.11 -6.48 -16.42
CA ARG A 82 13.98 -6.30 -17.88
C ARG A 82 15.23 -5.68 -18.50
N GLU A 83 15.87 -4.73 -17.83
CA GLU A 83 17.16 -4.16 -18.27
C GLU A 83 18.25 -5.22 -18.27
N LYS A 84 18.42 -5.94 -17.16
CA LYS A 84 19.38 -7.03 -17.04
C LYS A 84 19.16 -8.15 -18.05
N SER A 85 17.90 -8.49 -18.30
CA SER A 85 17.55 -9.50 -19.29
C SER A 85 17.99 -9.08 -20.69
N ARG A 86 17.85 -7.79 -21.03
CA ARG A 86 18.34 -7.23 -22.29
C ARG A 86 19.86 -7.24 -22.36
N ASP A 87 20.54 -6.81 -21.30
CA ASP A 87 22.00 -6.71 -21.27
C ASP A 87 22.70 -8.07 -21.33
N ARG A 88 22.13 -9.08 -20.68
CA ARG A 88 22.66 -10.46 -20.69
C ARG A 88 22.23 -11.28 -21.91
N GLY A 89 21.16 -10.87 -22.58
CA GLY A 89 20.54 -11.67 -23.66
C GLY A 89 19.83 -12.93 -23.17
N GLU A 90 19.50 -13.03 -21.87
CA GLU A 90 18.82 -14.17 -21.27
C GLU A 90 17.61 -13.71 -20.42
N PRO A 91 16.52 -14.51 -20.32
CA PRO A 91 15.37 -14.15 -19.50
C PRO A 91 15.70 -14.04 -18.00
N MET A 92 15.59 -12.83 -17.46
CA MET A 92 15.61 -12.58 -16.01
C MET A 92 14.19 -12.28 -15.53
N GLY A 93 13.77 -12.93 -14.45
CA GLY A 93 12.39 -12.78 -13.96
C GLY A 93 12.18 -13.13 -12.50
N LYS A 94 13.26 -13.21 -11.72
CA LYS A 94 13.19 -13.54 -10.29
C LYS A 94 13.91 -12.50 -9.43
N LEU A 95 13.44 -12.33 -8.20
CA LEU A 95 14.05 -11.45 -7.20
C LEU A 95 14.23 -12.15 -5.85
N ILE A 96 15.18 -11.67 -5.06
CA ILE A 96 15.29 -12.00 -3.63
C ILE A 96 14.66 -10.86 -2.83
N CYS A 97 13.86 -11.20 -1.82
CA CYS A 97 13.37 -10.25 -0.84
C CYS A 97 14.00 -10.57 0.53
N ILE A 98 14.58 -9.57 1.18
CA ILE A 98 15.00 -9.64 2.58
C ILE A 98 14.05 -8.77 3.38
N VAL A 99 13.28 -9.37 4.28
CA VAL A 99 12.37 -8.67 5.18
C VAL A 99 13.01 -8.69 6.56
N ASP A 100 13.43 -7.53 7.04
CA ASP A 100 14.09 -7.40 8.33
C ASP A 100 13.07 -7.04 9.41
N GLU A 101 12.87 -7.94 10.36
CA GLU A 101 11.94 -7.83 11.47
C GLU A 101 12.61 -7.29 12.74
N GLU A 102 13.82 -6.70 12.63
CA GLU A 102 14.44 -5.92 13.70
C GLU A 102 13.48 -4.81 14.15
N ASP A 103 13.19 -4.76 15.46
CA ASP A 103 12.18 -3.89 16.09
C ASP A 103 10.71 -4.17 15.77
N PHE A 104 10.39 -5.35 15.21
CA PHE A 104 9.01 -5.77 14.97
C PHE A 104 8.13 -5.71 16.23
N SER A 105 6.96 -5.08 16.07
CA SER A 105 5.93 -4.92 17.10
C SER A 105 4.67 -5.68 16.72
N LEU A 106 4.36 -6.76 17.46
CA LEU A 106 3.12 -7.51 17.26
C LEU A 106 1.88 -6.64 17.49
N GLY A 107 1.95 -5.69 18.43
CA GLY A 107 0.86 -4.75 18.70
C GLY A 107 0.60 -3.77 17.56
N ASP A 108 1.65 -3.37 16.83
CA ASP A 108 1.49 -2.53 15.63
C ASP A 108 1.00 -3.34 14.44
N PHE A 109 1.49 -4.58 14.27
CA PHE A 109 1.02 -5.49 13.24
C PHE A 109 -0.47 -5.85 13.40
N THR A 110 -0.89 -6.18 14.63
CA THR A 110 -2.29 -6.59 14.92
C THR A 110 -3.26 -5.42 15.06
N TYR A 111 -2.77 -4.18 15.01
CA TYR A 111 -3.65 -3.02 14.87
C TYR A 111 -4.45 -3.15 13.58
N ARG A 112 -5.77 -3.24 13.71
CA ARG A 112 -6.66 -3.66 12.61
C ARG A 112 -6.39 -2.94 11.26
N PRO A 113 -6.20 -1.61 11.19
CA PRO A 113 -5.79 -0.94 9.95
C PRO A 113 -4.44 -1.36 9.38
N ALA A 114 -3.44 -1.59 10.24
CA ALA A 114 -2.16 -2.11 9.80
C ALA A 114 -2.30 -3.54 9.26
N LEU A 115 -3.02 -4.40 9.98
CA LEU A 115 -3.30 -5.77 9.55
C LEU A 115 -3.97 -5.80 8.17
N VAL A 116 -5.01 -4.99 7.96
CA VAL A 116 -5.68 -4.94 6.64
C VAL A 116 -4.74 -4.41 5.56
N ALA A 117 -3.91 -3.40 5.85
CA ALA A 117 -2.91 -2.92 4.89
C ALA A 117 -1.93 -4.03 4.50
N VAL A 118 -1.41 -4.79 5.47
CA VAL A 118 -0.49 -5.91 5.22
C VAL A 118 -1.17 -7.03 4.42
N LEU A 119 -2.40 -7.40 4.78
CA LEU A 119 -3.15 -8.40 4.02
C LEU A 119 -3.40 -7.93 2.57
N LYS A 120 -3.61 -6.62 2.37
CA LYS A 120 -3.75 -6.06 1.03
C LYS A 120 -2.43 -6.04 0.26
N PHE A 121 -1.30 -5.83 0.92
CA PHE A 121 0.02 -5.99 0.31
C PHE A 121 0.24 -7.42 -0.17
N ILE A 122 -0.10 -8.42 0.65
CA ILE A 122 -0.01 -9.83 0.28
C ILE A 122 -0.91 -10.12 -0.93
N ASP A 123 -2.16 -9.67 -0.91
CA ASP A 123 -3.10 -9.84 -2.02
C ASP A 123 -2.59 -9.21 -3.33
N VAL A 124 -2.07 -7.98 -3.27
CA VAL A 124 -1.49 -7.31 -4.45
C VAL A 124 -0.29 -8.09 -4.97
N PHE A 125 0.58 -8.58 -4.09
CA PHE A 125 1.75 -9.37 -4.47
C PHE A 125 1.35 -10.69 -5.14
N GLU A 126 0.53 -11.51 -4.48
CA GLU A 126 0.11 -12.83 -4.95
C GLU A 126 -0.72 -12.75 -6.24
N SER A 127 -1.57 -11.73 -6.38
CA SER A 127 -2.47 -11.60 -7.53
C SER A 127 -1.80 -11.02 -8.78
N ASN A 128 -0.76 -10.18 -8.62
CA ASN A 128 -0.20 -9.39 -9.73
C ASN A 128 1.27 -9.66 -10.05
N TYR A 129 2.02 -10.29 -9.15
CA TYR A 129 3.44 -10.61 -9.38
C TYR A 129 3.70 -12.12 -9.23
N PRO A 130 2.97 -12.96 -9.97
CA PRO A 130 3.08 -14.41 -9.84
C PRO A 130 4.48 -14.88 -10.22
N GLU A 131 5.00 -15.85 -9.45
CA GLU A 131 6.29 -16.49 -9.69
C GLU A 131 7.52 -15.56 -9.73
N ILE A 132 7.41 -14.27 -9.39
CA ILE A 132 8.56 -13.35 -9.39
C ILE A 132 9.53 -13.64 -8.24
N LEU A 133 9.05 -14.26 -7.15
CA LEU A 133 9.89 -14.55 -5.98
C LEU A 133 10.81 -15.75 -6.25
N ARG A 134 12.11 -15.55 -6.06
CA ARG A 134 13.11 -16.62 -5.92
C ARG A 134 13.10 -17.16 -4.49
N CYS A 135 13.31 -16.26 -3.53
CA CYS A 135 13.32 -16.56 -2.10
C CYS A 135 13.02 -15.29 -1.30
N CYS A 136 12.29 -15.44 -0.19
CA CYS A 136 12.08 -14.39 0.79
C CYS A 136 12.77 -14.80 2.09
N TYR A 137 13.78 -14.03 2.52
CA TYR A 137 14.48 -14.23 3.78
C TYR A 137 13.90 -13.26 4.81
N ILE A 138 13.17 -13.79 5.78
CA ILE A 138 12.71 -13.03 6.93
C ILE A 138 13.79 -13.17 8.00
N VAL A 139 14.46 -12.06 8.33
CA VAL A 139 15.62 -12.02 9.24
C VAL A 139 15.29 -11.24 10.51
N ASN A 140 16.07 -11.46 11.56
CA ASN A 140 15.84 -10.86 12.88
C ASN A 140 14.43 -11.14 13.47
N ALA A 141 13.73 -12.18 13.00
CA ALA A 141 12.37 -12.48 13.42
C ALA A 141 12.31 -12.74 14.94
N PRO A 142 11.63 -11.90 15.74
CA PRO A 142 11.42 -12.18 17.15
C PRO A 142 10.45 -13.36 17.32
N LYS A 143 10.43 -14.00 18.50
CA LYS A 143 9.49 -15.12 18.78
C LYS A 143 8.03 -14.74 18.48
N ALA A 144 7.65 -13.49 18.76
CA ALA A 144 6.32 -12.95 18.50
C ALA A 144 5.93 -12.94 17.00
N PHE A 145 6.90 -12.92 16.08
CA PHE A 145 6.64 -12.96 14.63
C PHE A 145 5.90 -14.24 14.22
N SER A 146 6.09 -15.36 14.92
CA SER A 146 5.38 -16.62 14.64
C SER A 146 3.85 -16.48 14.70
N VAL A 147 3.34 -15.58 15.55
CA VAL A 147 1.91 -15.25 15.63
C VAL A 147 1.47 -14.48 14.39
N ALA A 148 2.23 -13.46 14.00
CA ALA A 148 1.97 -12.68 12.79
C ALA A 148 2.01 -13.55 11.53
N PHE A 149 3.02 -14.42 11.41
CA PHE A 149 3.14 -15.34 10.29
C PHE A 149 1.95 -16.31 10.21
N SER A 150 1.48 -16.83 11.34
CA SER A 150 0.27 -17.67 11.38
C SER A 150 -0.98 -16.95 10.89
N ILE A 151 -1.09 -15.64 11.12
CA ILE A 151 -2.21 -14.81 10.64
C ILE A 151 -2.10 -14.56 9.13
N MET A 152 -0.89 -14.34 8.60
CA MET A 152 -0.68 -14.06 7.17
C MET A 152 -0.75 -15.32 6.31
N LYS A 153 -0.30 -16.47 6.83
CA LYS A 153 -0.14 -17.73 6.10
C LYS A 153 -1.34 -18.14 5.24
N PRO A 154 -2.62 -18.01 5.68
CA PRO A 154 -3.77 -18.38 4.86
C PRO A 154 -3.95 -17.55 3.58
N PHE A 155 -3.32 -16.37 3.50
CA PHE A 155 -3.41 -15.45 2.37
C PHE A 155 -2.22 -15.58 1.41
N VAL A 156 -1.26 -16.44 1.72
CA VAL A 156 -0.03 -16.64 0.94
C VAL A 156 -0.12 -17.98 0.24
N SER A 157 0.18 -18.04 -1.06
CA SER A 157 0.12 -19.29 -1.81
C SER A 157 1.18 -20.29 -1.33
N GLU A 158 0.91 -21.59 -1.47
CA GLU A 158 1.86 -22.65 -1.09
C GLU A 158 3.22 -22.47 -1.76
N LYS A 159 3.23 -22.03 -3.01
CA LYS A 159 4.45 -21.76 -3.77
C LYS A 159 5.28 -20.63 -3.16
N THR A 160 4.63 -19.56 -2.70
CA THR A 160 5.32 -18.47 -2.00
C THR A 160 5.77 -18.93 -0.61
N LEU A 161 4.94 -19.66 0.14
CA LEU A 161 5.29 -20.22 1.44
C LEU A 161 6.56 -21.08 1.39
N ASN A 162 6.69 -21.94 0.37
CA ASN A 162 7.87 -22.78 0.17
C ASN A 162 9.16 -22.00 -0.12
N LYS A 163 9.04 -20.72 -0.49
CA LYS A 163 10.16 -19.81 -0.77
C LYS A 163 10.49 -18.90 0.41
N ILE A 164 9.68 -18.88 1.47
CA ILE A 164 9.91 -18.09 2.68
C ILE A 164 10.84 -18.86 3.63
N LYS A 165 11.92 -18.22 4.06
CA LYS A 165 12.86 -18.73 5.05
C LYS A 165 12.91 -17.76 6.23
N ILE A 166 12.49 -18.23 7.39
CA ILE A 166 12.42 -17.42 8.61
C ILE A 166 13.63 -17.72 9.49
N HIS A 167 14.35 -16.66 9.86
CA HIS A 167 15.51 -16.71 10.73
C HIS A 167 15.35 -15.73 11.90
N GLY A 168 15.71 -16.18 13.10
CA GLY A 168 15.78 -15.31 14.27
C GLY A 168 16.98 -14.36 14.22
N LYS A 169 17.40 -13.83 15.37
CA LYS A 169 18.49 -12.83 15.46
C LYS A 169 19.89 -13.33 15.08
N ASN A 170 20.14 -14.64 15.17
CA ASN A 170 21.47 -15.21 15.02
C ASN A 170 21.59 -16.03 13.72
N GLY A 171 22.77 -16.03 13.12
CA GLY A 171 23.15 -16.92 12.01
C GLY A 171 22.58 -16.59 10.63
N TRP A 172 21.60 -15.68 10.52
CA TRP A 172 20.97 -15.32 9.25
C TRP A 172 21.94 -14.68 8.25
N LYS A 173 22.92 -13.88 8.73
CA LYS A 173 23.96 -13.27 7.86
C LYS A 173 24.73 -14.33 7.07
N VAL A 174 25.13 -15.42 7.71
CA VAL A 174 25.84 -16.54 7.06
C VAL A 174 24.94 -17.21 6.01
N VAL A 175 23.64 -17.29 6.26
CA VAL A 175 22.67 -17.83 5.29
C VAL A 175 22.55 -16.91 4.06
N LEU A 176 22.45 -15.60 4.25
CA LEU A 176 22.41 -14.64 3.14
C LEU A 176 23.68 -14.71 2.28
N LEU A 177 24.85 -14.77 2.90
CA LEU A 177 26.15 -14.82 2.19
C LEU A 177 26.37 -16.12 1.38
N LYS A 178 25.57 -17.17 1.61
CA LYS A 178 25.58 -18.35 0.74
C LYS A 178 25.04 -18.03 -0.65
N VAL A 179 24.07 -17.11 -0.73
CA VAL A 179 23.33 -16.80 -1.97
C VAL A 179 23.62 -15.42 -2.55
N ILE A 180 24.13 -14.49 -1.75
CA ILE A 180 24.49 -13.13 -2.14
C ILE A 180 25.98 -12.92 -1.83
N ASP A 181 26.74 -12.36 -2.76
CA ASP A 181 28.14 -12.03 -2.50
C ASP A 181 28.26 -10.86 -1.52
N ALA A 182 29.32 -10.86 -0.71
CA ALA A 182 29.46 -9.89 0.37
C ALA A 182 29.52 -8.45 -0.15
N ASP A 183 30.13 -8.23 -1.31
CA ASP A 183 30.23 -6.93 -2.00
C ASP A 183 28.93 -6.50 -2.70
N GLN A 184 27.87 -7.31 -2.63
CA GLN A 184 26.52 -7.00 -3.13
C GLN A 184 25.53 -6.64 -2.01
N LEU A 185 25.96 -6.72 -0.74
CA LEU A 185 25.10 -6.53 0.42
C LEU A 185 25.69 -5.50 1.40
N PRO A 186 24.88 -4.62 2.03
CA PRO A 186 25.39 -3.71 3.04
C PRO A 186 25.96 -4.44 4.26
N VAL A 187 26.94 -3.81 4.92
CA VAL A 187 27.56 -4.33 6.15
C VAL A 187 26.53 -4.67 7.22
N HIS A 188 25.49 -3.84 7.37
CA HIS A 188 24.43 -4.09 8.35
C HIS A 188 23.73 -5.45 8.14
N TRP A 189 23.49 -5.85 6.88
CA TRP A 189 22.91 -7.15 6.52
C TRP A 189 23.93 -8.27 6.29
N GLY A 190 25.20 -8.02 6.58
CA GLY A 190 26.26 -9.04 6.62
C GLY A 190 27.24 -9.02 5.45
N GLY A 191 27.09 -8.10 4.49
CA GLY A 191 28.07 -7.92 3.42
C GLY A 191 29.18 -6.93 3.79
N THR A 192 29.68 -6.22 2.78
CA THR A 192 30.81 -5.27 2.89
C THR A 192 30.51 -3.90 2.30
N ILE A 193 29.34 -3.69 1.67
CA ILE A 193 28.99 -2.37 1.11
C ILE A 193 28.73 -1.36 2.23
N THR A 194 29.24 -0.15 2.05
CA THR A 194 28.89 1.05 2.82
C THR A 194 28.57 2.19 1.86
N ASP A 195 27.82 3.19 2.33
CA ASP A 195 27.74 4.47 1.61
C ASP A 195 29.10 5.18 1.59
N PRO A 196 29.31 6.19 0.71
CA PRO A 196 30.56 6.95 0.66
C PRO A 196 30.99 7.59 1.98
N ASP A 197 30.04 7.87 2.88
CA ASP A 197 30.26 8.42 4.22
C ASP A 197 30.53 7.34 5.30
N GLY A 198 30.59 6.06 4.91
CA GLY A 198 30.80 4.92 5.80
C GLY A 198 29.52 4.35 6.41
N ASN A 199 28.33 4.81 6.01
CA ASN A 199 27.08 4.28 6.56
C ASN A 199 26.88 2.79 6.20
N THR A 200 26.80 1.94 7.22
CA THR A 200 26.69 0.47 7.07
C THR A 200 25.33 -0.02 6.60
N LYS A 201 24.31 0.83 6.63
CA LYS A 201 22.95 0.54 6.16
C LYS A 201 22.71 0.96 4.71
N CYS A 202 23.68 1.62 4.07
CA CYS A 202 23.55 2.11 2.70
C CYS A 202 22.26 2.92 2.49
N ILE A 203 22.04 3.92 3.33
CA ILE A 203 20.81 4.73 3.36
C ILE A 203 20.61 5.56 2.08
N SER A 204 21.66 5.75 1.28
CA SER A 204 21.55 6.33 -0.06
C SER A 204 20.69 5.50 -1.01
N LYS A 205 20.61 4.17 -0.79
CA LYS A 205 19.85 3.21 -1.60
C LYS A 205 18.67 2.59 -0.85
N ILE A 206 18.80 2.45 0.47
CA ILE A 206 17.84 1.72 1.31
C ILE A 206 17.23 2.66 2.33
N ARG A 207 15.93 2.91 2.19
CA ARG A 207 15.20 3.68 3.19
C ARG A 207 14.94 2.79 4.40
N ILE A 208 15.37 3.27 5.55
CA ILE A 208 15.29 2.53 6.82
C ILE A 208 13.93 2.73 7.51
N GLY A 209 13.13 3.70 7.07
CA GLY A 209 11.82 3.99 7.66
C GLY A 209 11.94 4.87 8.90
N GLY A 210 11.27 4.48 9.99
CA GLY A 210 11.24 5.23 11.24
C GLY A 210 9.89 5.90 11.52
N LYS A 211 9.82 6.60 12.65
CA LYS A 211 8.59 7.27 13.11
C LYS A 211 8.21 8.40 12.16
N VAL A 212 6.95 8.40 11.71
CA VAL A 212 6.41 9.46 10.86
C VAL A 212 6.11 10.68 11.72
N PRO A 213 6.70 11.87 11.42
CA PRO A 213 6.40 13.10 12.13
C PRO A 213 4.91 13.46 12.04
N LYS A 214 4.36 13.98 13.15
CA LYS A 214 2.92 14.31 13.24
C LYS A 214 2.47 15.38 12.24
N GLU A 215 3.37 16.19 11.71
CA GLU A 215 3.11 17.19 10.66
C GLU A 215 2.70 16.58 9.30
N TYR A 216 3.00 15.29 9.08
CA TYR A 216 2.54 14.56 7.91
C TYR A 216 1.12 14.00 8.08
N TYR A 217 0.57 14.00 9.30
CA TYR A 217 -0.72 13.35 9.55
C TYR A 217 -1.82 14.16 8.86
N LEU A 218 -2.42 13.55 7.83
CA LEU A 218 -3.52 14.12 7.06
C LEU A 218 -4.71 14.46 7.94
N LYS A 219 -4.93 13.71 9.03
CA LYS A 219 -5.98 14.05 9.98
C LYS A 219 -5.79 15.48 10.52
N ASN A 220 -4.58 15.90 10.87
CA ASN A 220 -4.36 17.25 11.41
C ASN A 220 -4.49 18.30 10.31
N LYS A 221 -3.87 18.09 9.14
CA LYS A 221 -3.90 19.06 8.04
C LYS A 221 -5.27 19.18 7.36
N LEU A 222 -5.96 18.08 7.08
CA LEU A 222 -7.31 18.12 6.51
C LEU A 222 -8.31 18.65 7.52
N LEU A 223 -8.24 18.28 8.81
CA LEU A 223 -9.11 18.91 9.82
C LEU A 223 -8.81 20.41 9.95
N GLU A 224 -7.54 20.84 9.95
CA GLU A 224 -7.19 22.26 10.01
C GLU A 224 -7.61 23.03 8.74
N LEU A 225 -7.35 22.49 7.54
CA LEU A 225 -7.75 23.09 6.26
C LEU A 225 -9.27 23.09 6.07
N GLN A 226 -9.97 22.03 6.48
CA GLN A 226 -11.43 21.95 6.42
C GLN A 226 -12.08 22.88 7.46
N ASN A 227 -11.53 22.97 8.67
CA ASN A 227 -12.03 23.89 9.70
C ASN A 227 -11.81 25.37 9.34
N GLN A 228 -10.73 25.69 8.63
CA GLN A 228 -10.44 27.07 8.20
C GLN A 228 -11.19 27.50 6.93
N SER A 229 -11.47 26.58 5.99
CA SER A 229 -12.04 26.96 4.68
C SER A 229 -13.56 26.85 4.58
N LEU A 230 -14.23 26.08 5.44
CA LEU A 230 -15.62 25.72 5.19
C LEU A 230 -16.66 26.30 6.14
N HIS A 231 -16.32 26.80 7.34
CA HIS A 231 -17.34 27.04 8.39
C HIS A 231 -18.34 25.87 8.52
N LEU A 232 -17.95 24.66 8.12
CA LEU A 232 -18.75 23.47 8.19
C LEU A 232 -18.29 22.73 9.44
N ASP A 233 -19.10 22.83 10.48
CA ASP A 233 -19.15 21.75 11.45
C ASP A 233 -19.26 20.43 10.65
N PHE A 234 -18.46 19.42 10.97
CA PHE A 234 -18.84 18.03 10.69
C PHE A 234 -20.13 17.73 11.47
N LYS A 235 -21.26 18.21 10.96
CA LYS A 235 -22.56 18.18 11.61
C LYS A 235 -23.38 17.04 11.02
N SER A 236 -22.97 15.81 11.32
CA SER A 236 -23.91 14.73 11.66
C SER A 236 -23.18 13.40 11.79
N HIS A 237 -23.16 12.86 13.00
CA HIS A 237 -23.17 11.41 13.13
C HIS A 237 -24.54 10.96 12.63
N ILE A 238 -24.56 10.07 11.64
CA ILE A 238 -25.81 9.50 11.11
C ILE A 238 -25.89 8.07 11.61
N THR A 239 -26.95 7.76 12.34
CA THR A 239 -27.25 6.41 12.80
C THR A 239 -28.23 5.80 11.82
N LEU A 240 -27.78 4.79 11.07
CA LEU A 240 -28.65 3.99 10.21
C LEU A 240 -29.11 2.74 10.97
N LYS A 241 -30.39 2.42 10.91
CA LYS A 241 -30.93 1.13 11.33
C LYS A 241 -30.68 0.07 10.25
N LYS A 242 -30.81 -1.20 10.64
CA LYS A 242 -30.77 -2.32 9.68
C LYS A 242 -31.80 -2.06 8.57
N THR A 243 -31.37 -2.20 7.30
CA THR A 243 -32.12 -1.91 6.07
C THR A 243 -32.46 -0.45 5.79
N GLU A 244 -31.91 0.51 6.56
CA GLU A 244 -32.10 1.93 6.29
C GLU A 244 -31.07 2.44 5.27
N SER A 245 -31.50 3.41 4.47
CA SER A 245 -30.65 4.15 3.54
C SER A 245 -30.70 5.64 3.82
N LYS A 246 -29.59 6.33 3.57
CA LYS A 246 -29.51 7.79 3.59
C LYS A 246 -29.01 8.27 2.25
N ILE A 247 -29.80 9.14 1.63
CA ILE A 247 -29.47 9.77 0.36
C ILE A 247 -29.10 11.23 0.62
N PHE A 248 -28.00 11.66 0.01
CA PHE A 248 -27.56 13.05 -0.05
C PHE A 248 -27.71 13.53 -1.49
N GLU A 249 -28.38 14.65 -1.67
CA GLU A 249 -28.70 15.21 -2.99
C GLU A 249 -27.98 16.54 -3.16
N PHE A 250 -27.32 16.71 -4.31
CA PHE A 250 -26.54 17.91 -4.62
C PHE A 250 -26.90 18.40 -6.02
N GLN A 251 -27.52 19.59 -6.10
CA GLN A 251 -27.90 20.19 -7.36
C GLN A 251 -26.78 21.09 -7.91
N VAL A 252 -26.40 20.89 -9.16
CA VAL A 252 -25.35 21.63 -9.87
C VAL A 252 -25.98 22.75 -10.68
N PHE A 253 -25.98 23.97 -10.14
CA PHE A 253 -26.67 25.12 -10.75
C PHE A 253 -25.90 25.76 -11.90
N GLU A 254 -24.69 26.28 -11.67
CA GLU A 254 -23.96 27.09 -12.66
C GLU A 254 -22.49 26.68 -12.88
N ASN A 255 -21.90 25.92 -11.96
CA ASN A 255 -20.48 25.59 -11.97
C ASN A 255 -20.20 24.27 -12.68
N VAL A 256 -20.36 24.26 -14.00
CA VAL A 256 -19.90 23.14 -14.84
C VAL A 256 -18.38 23.00 -14.70
N GLY A 257 -17.91 21.79 -14.40
CA GLY A 257 -16.51 21.49 -14.04
C GLY A 257 -16.21 21.50 -12.54
N SER A 258 -17.20 21.78 -11.69
CA SER A 258 -17.07 21.58 -10.23
C SER A 258 -16.95 20.09 -9.87
N GLN A 259 -16.54 19.79 -8.63
CA GLN A 259 -16.30 18.41 -8.19
C GLN A 259 -17.14 18.07 -6.97
N LEU A 260 -17.97 17.04 -7.06
CA LEU A 260 -18.55 16.39 -5.89
C LEU A 260 -17.44 15.56 -5.23
N ARG A 261 -17.18 15.79 -3.94
CA ARG A 261 -16.26 14.99 -3.14
C ARG A 261 -16.98 14.47 -1.92
N TRP A 262 -16.73 13.22 -1.56
CA TRP A 262 -17.28 12.64 -0.34
C TRP A 262 -16.20 11.93 0.46
N GLU A 263 -16.39 11.92 1.78
CA GLU A 263 -15.61 11.15 2.72
C GLU A 263 -16.56 10.62 3.80
N PHE A 264 -16.55 9.31 4.08
CA PHE A 264 -17.30 8.74 5.19
C PHE A 264 -16.58 7.57 5.86
N ARG A 265 -17.01 7.27 7.09
CA ARG A 265 -16.60 6.11 7.88
C ARG A 265 -17.82 5.50 8.55
N SER A 266 -17.91 4.18 8.52
CA SER A 266 -18.89 3.42 9.29
C SER A 266 -18.28 2.85 10.57
N THR A 267 -19.09 2.67 11.59
CA THR A 267 -18.73 1.95 12.82
C THR A 267 -19.68 0.77 13.01
N GLY A 268 -19.14 -0.41 13.32
CA GLY A 268 -19.93 -1.61 13.63
C GLY A 268 -20.03 -2.61 12.48
N CYS A 269 -20.41 -2.18 11.29
CA CYS A 269 -20.50 -3.04 10.11
C CYS A 269 -20.05 -2.33 8.83
N ASP A 270 -19.86 -3.14 7.78
CA ASP A 270 -19.61 -2.64 6.43
C ASP A 270 -20.85 -1.92 5.92
N ILE A 271 -20.63 -0.90 5.12
CA ILE A 271 -21.70 -0.07 4.55
C ILE A 271 -21.66 -0.22 3.04
N ALA A 272 -22.83 -0.25 2.41
CA ALA A 272 -22.91 -0.17 0.97
C ALA A 272 -23.10 1.29 0.55
N TYR A 273 -22.50 1.69 -0.55
CA TYR A 273 -22.77 2.99 -1.15
C TYR A 273 -22.90 2.89 -2.67
N GLU A 274 -23.63 3.83 -3.23
CA GLU A 274 -23.79 4.04 -4.66
C GLU A 274 -23.75 5.55 -4.93
N VAL A 275 -23.36 5.91 -6.15
CA VAL A 275 -23.42 7.30 -6.63
C VAL A 275 -24.11 7.32 -7.97
N SER A 276 -25.16 8.11 -8.09
CA SER A 276 -25.92 8.29 -9.33
C SER A 276 -26.10 9.77 -9.63
N ARG A 277 -26.48 10.06 -10.87
CA ARG A 277 -26.89 11.41 -11.29
C ARG A 277 -28.22 11.37 -12.02
N THR A 278 -28.98 12.44 -11.91
CA THR A 278 -30.23 12.65 -12.66
C THR A 278 -30.09 13.85 -13.57
N ILE A 279 -30.36 13.64 -14.85
CA ILE A 279 -30.38 14.67 -15.90
C ILE A 279 -31.72 14.52 -16.63
N SER A 280 -32.53 15.58 -16.67
CA SER A 280 -33.80 15.60 -17.41
C SER A 280 -34.70 14.37 -17.14
N GLU A 281 -34.82 13.98 -15.86
CA GLU A 281 -35.59 12.81 -15.37
C GLU A 281 -35.00 11.42 -15.65
N GLU A 282 -33.88 11.31 -16.38
CA GLU A 282 -33.15 10.05 -16.53
C GLU A 282 -32.11 9.89 -15.41
N VAL A 283 -32.07 8.69 -14.80
CA VAL A 283 -31.11 8.34 -13.75
C VAL A 283 -29.98 7.52 -14.34
N GLU A 284 -28.75 8.03 -14.21
CA GLU A 284 -27.53 7.34 -14.59
C GLU A 284 -26.75 6.91 -13.35
N GLU A 285 -26.32 5.65 -13.31
CA GLU A 285 -25.48 5.10 -12.26
C GLU A 285 -24.00 5.35 -12.58
N LEU A 286 -23.30 6.06 -11.71
CA LEU A 286 -21.87 6.38 -11.88
C LEU A 286 -20.99 5.43 -11.08
N ILE A 287 -21.44 5.07 -9.89
CA ILE A 287 -20.82 4.06 -9.04
C ILE A 287 -21.92 3.09 -8.63
N PRO A 288 -21.85 1.82 -9.07
CA PRO A 288 -22.83 0.81 -8.69
C PRO A 288 -22.81 0.57 -7.19
N LEU A 289 -23.94 0.10 -6.66
CA LEU A 289 -24.05 -0.26 -5.25
C LEU A 289 -22.97 -1.28 -4.88
N GLN A 290 -22.01 -0.83 -4.09
CA GLN A 290 -20.88 -1.65 -3.66
C GLN A 290 -20.69 -1.57 -2.15
N ARG A 291 -20.27 -2.70 -1.58
CA ARG A 291 -20.02 -2.82 -0.15
C ARG A 291 -18.58 -2.47 0.16
N VAL A 292 -18.37 -1.55 1.10
CA VAL A 292 -17.05 -1.09 1.51
C VAL A 292 -16.82 -1.27 3.00
N ASN A 293 -15.59 -1.68 3.33
CA ASN A 293 -15.12 -1.73 4.71
C ASN A 293 -14.58 -0.36 5.13
N SER A 294 -15.49 0.60 5.35
CA SER A 294 -15.12 1.96 5.75
C SER A 294 -14.81 2.12 7.25
N GLN A 295 -14.77 1.00 7.99
CA GLN A 295 -14.41 0.96 9.42
C GLN A 295 -12.90 1.12 9.62
N VAL A 296 -12.13 0.59 8.67
CA VAL A 296 -10.69 0.47 8.76
C VAL A 296 -10.00 1.61 8.03
N PHE A 297 -10.47 1.89 6.81
CA PHE A 297 -10.06 3.03 6.01
C PHE A 297 -11.28 3.93 5.77
N LYS A 298 -11.07 5.24 5.65
CA LYS A 298 -12.15 6.11 5.18
C LYS A 298 -12.49 5.74 3.75
N GLU A 299 -13.78 5.70 3.42
CA GLU A 299 -14.19 5.68 2.02
C GLU A 299 -14.20 7.13 1.54
N GLU A 300 -13.53 7.38 0.43
CA GLU A 300 -13.47 8.69 -0.19
C GLU A 300 -13.55 8.56 -1.70
N GLY A 301 -14.18 9.54 -2.32
CA GLY A 301 -14.31 9.55 -3.77
C GLY A 301 -14.64 10.94 -4.27
N SER A 302 -14.57 11.07 -5.59
CA SER A 302 -14.85 12.34 -6.23
C SER A 302 -15.29 12.18 -7.67
N LEU A 303 -16.22 13.01 -8.12
CA LEU A 303 -16.71 13.05 -9.49
C LEU A 303 -16.79 14.49 -9.98
N ILE A 304 -16.52 14.67 -11.27
CA ILE A 304 -16.63 15.97 -11.93
C ILE A 304 -18.09 16.14 -12.36
N CYS A 305 -18.67 17.29 -12.01
CA CYS A 305 -19.99 17.72 -12.45
C CYS A 305 -19.83 18.40 -13.82
N ASP A 306 -19.97 17.62 -14.87
CA ASP A 306 -19.72 17.94 -16.28
C ASP A 306 -20.91 18.60 -16.99
N GLU A 307 -22.10 18.56 -16.41
CA GLU A 307 -23.32 19.16 -17.00
C GLU A 307 -24.06 20.12 -16.06
N LYS A 308 -24.79 21.06 -16.67
CA LYS A 308 -25.60 22.07 -15.96
C LYS A 308 -26.98 21.52 -15.61
N GLY A 309 -27.46 21.79 -14.41
CA GLY A 309 -28.79 21.33 -13.94
C GLY A 309 -28.79 19.90 -13.41
N LEU A 310 -27.60 19.31 -13.26
CA LEU A 310 -27.41 17.94 -12.84
C LEU A 310 -27.72 17.76 -11.35
N LEU A 311 -28.42 16.69 -10.99
CA LEU A 311 -28.67 16.31 -9.60
C LEU A 311 -27.82 15.08 -9.26
N MET A 312 -26.83 15.24 -8.38
CA MET A 312 -26.01 14.13 -7.90
C MET A 312 -26.63 13.51 -6.64
N HIS A 313 -26.63 12.19 -6.57
CA HIS A 313 -27.09 11.43 -5.41
C HIS A 313 -25.96 10.56 -4.86
N LEU A 314 -25.62 10.72 -3.58
CA LEU A 314 -24.80 9.78 -2.83
C LEU A 314 -25.71 9.03 -1.85
N SER A 315 -25.77 7.72 -1.99
CA SER A 315 -26.66 6.87 -1.18
C SER A 315 -25.82 5.92 -0.34
N LEU A 316 -26.06 5.93 0.97
CA LEU A 316 -25.43 5.05 1.96
C LEU A 316 -26.47 4.07 2.49
N LYS A 317 -26.19 2.77 2.43
CA LYS A 317 -27.13 1.70 2.83
C LYS A 317 -26.48 0.76 3.84
N LEU A 318 -27.17 0.51 4.95
CA LEU A 318 -26.77 -0.53 5.90
C LEU A 318 -27.27 -1.87 5.41
N THR A 319 -26.34 -2.75 5.02
CA THR A 319 -26.64 -4.08 4.44
C THR A 319 -26.45 -5.20 5.43
#